data_AF-A0A521Y320-F1
#
_entry.id   AF-A0A521Y320-F1
#
_cell.length_a   1.000
_cell.length_b   1.000
_cell.length_c   1.000
_cell.angle_alpha   90.00
_cell.angle_beta   90.00
_cell.angle_gamma   90.00
#
_symmetry.space_group_name_H-M   'P 1'
#
loop_
_entity.id
_entity.type
_entity.pdbx_description
1 polymer ?
#
loop_
_entity_poly.entity_id
_entity_poly.type
_entity_poly.pdbx_seq_one_letter_code
_entity_poly.pdbx_strand_id
1 'polypeptide(L)'
;MAEISTADPTSMTVTFDELYVLQSEGVDCFVLNWNDVDALPAYYITVDGRRFAYTGTSYLVKGHGAALPRWVQAEEAAGHLVLFVERDGRLMAYLHDPAAVEDDEA
;
A
#
# COMPACT_ATOMS: atom_id res chain seq x y z
N MET A 1 14.55 1.03 -4.88
CA MET A 1 14.86 0.25 -3.66
C MET A 1 14.24 1.09 -2.56
N ALA A 2 13.13 0.63 -2.02
CA ALA A 2 12.40 1.31 -0.96
C ALA A 2 13.35 1.62 0.21
N GLU A 3 13.55 2.90 0.53
CA GLU A 3 14.37 3.31 1.67
C GLU A 3 13.46 3.51 2.88
N ILE A 4 13.66 2.70 3.92
CA ILE A 4 13.06 2.92 5.23
C ILE A 4 13.99 3.85 5.99
N SER A 5 13.46 5.00 6.42
CA SER A 5 14.23 5.92 7.26
C SER A 5 14.56 5.25 8.58
N THR A 6 15.83 5.25 8.98
CA THR A 6 16.24 4.79 10.33
C THR A 6 15.76 5.73 11.43
N ALA A 7 15.36 6.96 11.11
CA ALA A 7 14.82 7.94 12.05
C ALA A 7 13.32 7.72 12.32
N ASP A 8 12.57 7.20 11.35
CA ASP A 8 11.16 6.83 11.50
C ASP A 8 10.88 5.49 10.81
N PRO A 9 11.03 4.36 11.52
CA PRO A 9 10.76 3.04 10.95
C PRO A 9 9.27 2.81 10.71
N THR A 10 8.39 3.71 11.16
CA THR A 10 6.95 3.62 10.97
C THR A 10 6.48 4.27 9.68
N SER A 11 7.35 5.01 8.99
CA SER A 11 7.05 5.62 7.69
C SER A 11 8.10 5.29 6.62
N MET A 12 7.66 5.35 5.38
CA MET A 12 8.55 5.25 4.23
C MET A 12 7.99 6.02 3.04
N THR A 13 8.87 6.36 2.10
CA THR A 13 8.49 6.97 0.83
C THR A 13 8.92 6.07 -0.31
N VAL A 14 8.03 5.89 -1.30
CA VAL A 14 8.29 5.17 -2.53
C VAL A 14 7.76 5.97 -3.72
N THR A 15 8.20 5.58 -4.91
CA THR A 15 7.68 6.12 -6.18
C THR A 15 6.80 5.10 -6.90
N PHE A 16 6.00 5.54 -7.88
CA PHE A 16 5.17 4.63 -8.68
C PHE A 16 5.99 3.57 -9.43
N ASP A 17 7.25 3.86 -9.77
CA ASP A 17 8.15 2.94 -10.47
C ASP A 17 8.53 1.72 -9.61
N GLU A 18 8.30 1.78 -8.30
CA GLU A 18 8.56 0.69 -7.36
C GLU A 18 7.31 -0.18 -7.10
N LEU A 19 6.19 0.17 -7.72
CA LEU A 19 4.91 -0.51 -7.57
C LEU A 19 4.60 -1.31 -8.84
N TYR A 20 3.95 -2.45 -8.66
CA TYR A 20 3.31 -3.16 -9.78
C TYR A 20 1.79 -2.98 -9.71
N VAL A 21 1.12 -3.11 -10.86
CA VAL A 21 -0.34 -3.02 -10.93
C VAL A 21 -0.95 -4.42 -10.82
N LEU A 22 -1.80 -4.61 -9.82
CA LEU A 22 -2.68 -5.75 -9.70
C LEU A 22 -4.05 -5.39 -10.27
N GLN A 23 -4.42 -6.06 -11.36
CA GLN A 23 -5.71 -5.87 -12.01
C GLN A 23 -6.66 -7.03 -11.70
N SER A 24 -7.90 -6.72 -11.29
CA SER A 24 -8.96 -7.71 -11.11
C SER A 24 -10.33 -7.09 -11.36
N GLU A 25 -11.19 -7.79 -12.11
CA GLU A 25 -12.56 -7.36 -12.41
C GLU A 25 -12.69 -5.94 -12.99
N GLY A 26 -11.67 -5.48 -13.72
CA GLY A 26 -11.63 -4.14 -14.33
C GLY A 26 -11.16 -3.03 -13.39
N VAL A 27 -10.70 -3.38 -12.18
CA VAL A 27 -10.13 -2.45 -11.20
C VAL A 27 -8.62 -2.64 -11.11
N ASP A 28 -7.89 -1.53 -11.08
CA ASP A 28 -6.44 -1.50 -10.92
C ASP A 28 -6.05 -1.09 -9.48
N CYS A 29 -5.11 -1.82 -8.90
CA CYS A 29 -4.51 -1.51 -7.59
C CYS A 29 -3.00 -1.45 -7.70
N PHE A 30 -2.38 -0.55 -6.94
CA PHE A 30 -0.94 -0.52 -6.81
C PHE A 30 -0.49 -1.45 -5.70
N VAL A 31 0.59 -2.18 -5.94
CA VAL A 31 1.17 -3.11 -4.97
C VAL A 31 2.66 -2.88 -4.84
N LEU A 32 3.10 -2.69 -3.60
CA LEU A 32 4.51 -2.68 -3.23
C LEU A 32 4.92 -4.11 -2.86
N ASN A 33 5.87 -4.68 -3.61
CA ASN A 33 6.42 -6.00 -3.28
C ASN A 33 7.40 -5.89 -2.09
N TRP A 34 7.13 -6.64 -1.02
CA TRP A 34 7.90 -6.62 0.22
C TRP A 34 8.42 -8.02 0.62
N ASN A 35 8.39 -8.98 -0.31
CA ASN A 35 8.76 -10.36 -0.01
C ASN A 35 10.26 -10.53 0.29
N ASP A 36 11.13 -9.71 -0.32
CA ASP A 36 12.59 -9.81 -0.18
C ASP A 36 13.17 -8.84 0.87
N VAL A 37 12.31 -8.16 1.64
CA VAL A 37 12.73 -7.16 2.63
C VAL A 37 12.73 -7.77 4.03
N ASP A 38 13.91 -7.85 4.64
CA ASP A 38 14.12 -8.33 6.02
C ASP A 38 13.80 -7.25 7.07
N ALA A 39 12.61 -6.65 6.95
CA ALA A 39 12.06 -5.67 7.88
C ALA A 39 10.53 -5.72 7.80
N LEU A 40 9.83 -5.32 8.86
CA LEU A 40 8.37 -5.14 8.80
C LEU A 40 8.02 -3.99 7.83
N PRO A 41 6.90 -4.07 7.10
CA PRO A 41 6.44 -2.93 6.32
C PRO A 41 6.14 -1.74 7.23
N ALA A 42 6.45 -0.54 6.75
CA ALA A 42 6.12 0.69 7.46
C ALA A 42 4.60 0.82 7.67
N TYR A 43 4.18 1.47 8.75
CA TYR A 43 2.77 1.73 9.00
C TYR A 43 2.20 2.78 8.03
N TYR A 44 3.01 3.77 7.67
CA TYR A 44 2.69 4.80 6.70
C TYR A 44 3.56 4.66 5.45
N ILE A 45 2.94 4.76 4.27
CA ILE A 45 3.63 4.77 2.98
C ILE A 45 3.22 6.03 2.24
N THR A 46 4.20 6.84 1.85
CA THR A 46 4.00 7.98 0.96
C THR A 46 4.38 7.58 -0.46
N VAL A 47 3.42 7.70 -1.39
CA VAL A 47 3.63 7.47 -2.82
C VAL A 47 3.40 8.79 -3.54
N ASP A 48 4.47 9.38 -4.09
CA ASP A 48 4.40 10.64 -4.85
C ASP A 48 3.62 11.75 -4.12
N GLY A 49 3.95 11.94 -2.84
CA GLY A 49 3.29 12.93 -1.97
C GLY A 49 1.91 12.54 -1.44
N ARG A 50 1.39 11.36 -1.76
CA ARG A 50 0.13 10.83 -1.22
C ARG A 50 0.42 9.83 -0.12
N ARG A 51 -0.05 10.11 1.09
CA ARG A 51 0.14 9.21 2.24
C ARG A 51 -0.97 8.17 2.33
N PHE A 52 -0.58 6.96 2.70
CA PHE A 52 -1.44 5.83 2.95
C PHE A 52 -1.10 5.21 4.30
N ALA A 53 -2.11 4.80 5.06
CA ALA A 53 -1.96 4.19 6.38
C ALA A 53 -2.37 2.72 6.36
N TYR A 54 -1.62 1.87 7.06
CA TYR A 54 -1.94 0.46 7.20
C TYR A 54 -3.23 0.27 8.00
N THR A 55 -4.19 -0.44 7.41
CA THR A 55 -5.52 -0.65 8.00
C THR A 55 -5.59 -1.76 9.04
N GLY A 56 -4.53 -2.55 9.22
CA GLY A 56 -4.59 -3.79 10.00
C GLY A 56 -5.22 -4.98 9.26
N THR A 57 -5.69 -4.79 8.02
CA THR A 57 -6.37 -5.83 7.25
C THR A 57 -5.43 -6.45 6.20
N SER A 58 -5.48 -7.78 6.06
CA SER A 58 -4.74 -8.49 5.01
C SER A 58 -5.62 -9.53 4.30
N TYR A 59 -5.28 -9.79 3.04
CA TYR A 59 -5.93 -10.75 2.16
C TYR A 59 -4.93 -11.76 1.65
N LEU A 60 -5.33 -13.00 1.40
CA LEU A 60 -4.46 -13.95 0.72
C LEU A 60 -4.27 -13.50 -0.73
N VAL A 61 -3.03 -13.50 -1.20
CA VAL A 61 -2.73 -13.44 -2.64
C VAL A 61 -3.33 -14.70 -3.24
N LYS A 62 -4.41 -14.52 -3.99
CA LYS A 62 -4.97 -15.57 -4.82
C LYS A 62 -4.50 -15.29 -6.24
N GLY A 63 -4.30 -16.35 -7.04
CA GLY A 63 -3.92 -16.20 -8.45
C GLY A 63 -4.87 -15.28 -9.23
N HIS A 64 -4.46 -14.89 -10.44
CA HIS A 64 -5.02 -13.83 -11.31
C HIS A 64 -6.55 -13.82 -11.61
N GLY A 65 -7.38 -14.63 -10.96
CA GLY A 65 -8.85 -14.65 -11.11
C GLY A 65 -9.63 -14.44 -9.81
N ALA A 66 -8.99 -14.08 -8.70
CA ALA A 66 -9.71 -13.78 -7.47
C ALA A 66 -10.19 -12.34 -7.42
N ALA A 67 -11.47 -12.18 -7.06
CA ALA A 67 -12.06 -10.87 -6.84
C ALA A 67 -11.33 -10.14 -5.70
N LEU A 68 -11.01 -8.87 -5.96
CA LEU A 68 -10.53 -7.96 -4.93
C LEU A 68 -11.64 -7.68 -3.91
N PRO A 69 -11.29 -7.28 -2.68
CA PRO A 69 -12.28 -6.87 -1.69
C PRO A 69 -13.18 -5.75 -2.22
N ARG A 70 -14.49 -5.78 -1.91
CA ARG A 70 -15.44 -4.77 -2.44
C ARG A 70 -15.10 -3.32 -2.14
N TRP A 71 -14.39 -3.04 -1.04
CA TRP A 71 -13.99 -1.68 -0.71
C TRP A 71 -13.03 -1.10 -1.76
N VAL A 72 -12.24 -1.95 -2.43
CA VAL A 72 -11.33 -1.54 -3.50
C VAL A 72 -12.11 -0.91 -4.65
N GLN A 73 -13.23 -1.53 -5.04
CA GLN A 73 -14.13 -1.00 -6.07
C GLN A 73 -14.75 0.33 -5.63
N ALA A 74 -15.02 0.51 -4.33
CA ALA A 74 -15.56 1.75 -3.80
C ALA A 74 -14.53 2.89 -3.82
N GLU A 75 -13.28 2.61 -3.48
CA GLU A 75 -12.18 3.59 -3.57
C GLU A 75 -11.91 4.01 -5.02
N GLU A 76 -11.85 3.05 -5.95
CA GLU A 76 -11.72 3.37 -7.38
C GLU A 76 -12.89 4.21 -7.89
N ALA A 77 -14.13 3.86 -7.54
CA ALA A 77 -15.32 4.64 -7.90
C ALA A 77 -15.32 6.06 -7.31
N ALA A 78 -14.63 6.26 -6.18
CA ALA A 78 -14.39 7.57 -5.58
C ALA A 78 -13.20 8.33 -6.22
N GLY A 79 -12.47 7.71 -7.15
CA GLY A 79 -11.28 8.26 -7.81
C GLY A 79 -10.03 8.23 -6.92
N HIS A 80 -10.04 7.42 -5.87
CA HIS A 80 -8.89 7.25 -4.97
C HIS A 80 -7.95 6.16 -5.47
N LEU A 81 -6.67 6.31 -5.13
CA LEU A 81 -5.70 5.25 -5.32
C LEU A 81 -5.88 4.18 -4.23
N VAL A 82 -5.68 2.92 -4.62
CA VAL A 82 -5.64 1.78 -3.70
C VAL A 82 -4.22 1.24 -3.64
N LEU A 83 -3.71 1.05 -2.43
CA LEU A 83 -2.37 0.53 -2.18
C LEU A 83 -2.43 -0.76 -1.37
N PHE A 84 -1.68 -1.76 -1.82
CA PHE A 84 -1.35 -2.94 -1.02
C PHE A 84 0.16 -3.07 -0.84
N VAL A 85 0.56 -3.72 0.25
CA VAL A 85 1.90 -4.29 0.40
C VAL A 85 1.79 -5.80 0.31
N GLU A 86 2.52 -6.41 -0.62
CA GLU A 86 2.60 -7.86 -0.71
C GLU A 86 3.72 -8.42 0.15
N ARG A 87 3.38 -9.33 1.06
CA ARG A 87 4.35 -10.04 1.89
C ARG A 87 3.88 -11.45 2.19
N ASP A 88 4.74 -12.44 1.99
CA ASP A 88 4.51 -13.85 2.34
C ASP A 88 3.18 -14.39 1.78
N GLY A 89 2.87 -14.03 0.53
CA GLY A 89 1.61 -14.40 -0.14
C GLY A 89 0.36 -13.71 0.43
N ARG A 90 0.52 -12.55 1.08
CA ARG A 90 -0.58 -11.72 1.59
C ARG A 90 -0.52 -10.30 1.05
N LEU A 91 -1.67 -9.74 0.73
CA LEU A 91 -1.86 -8.33 0.43
C LEU A 91 -2.32 -7.60 1.70
N MET A 92 -1.45 -6.77 2.27
CA MET A 92 -1.72 -5.89 3.40
C MET A 92 -2.33 -4.59 2.88
N ALA A 93 -3.50 -4.20 3.36
CA ALA A 93 -4.27 -3.08 2.82
C ALA A 93 -3.89 -1.75 3.44
N TYR A 94 -3.64 -0.76 2.57
CA TYR A 94 -3.37 0.62 2.96
C TYR A 94 -4.43 1.53 2.33
N LEU A 95 -4.97 2.44 3.14
CA LEU A 95 -5.95 3.43 2.68
C LEU A 95 -5.34 4.81 2.66
N HIS A 96 -5.78 5.62 1.70
CA HIS A 96 -5.38 7.01 1.63
C HIS A 96 -5.78 7.72 2.93
N ASP A 97 -4.79 8.33 3.60
CA ASP A 97 -5.01 9.11 4.81
C ASP A 97 -4.75 10.59 4.52
N PRO A 98 -5.80 11.38 4.24
CA PRO A 98 -5.65 12.81 4.00
C PRO A 98 -5.42 13.62 5.27
N ALA A 99 -5.60 13.02 6.45
CA ALA A 99 -5.45 13.69 7.75
C ALA A 99 -4.09 13.42 8.42
N ALA A 100 -3.33 12.43 7.94
CA ALA A 100 -1.96 12.17 8.37
C ALA A 100 -1.00 13.25 7.83
N VAL A 101 -1.05 14.43 8.45
CA VAL A 101 0.02 15.42 8.38
C VAL A 101 1.34 14.71 8.67
N GLU A 102 2.39 15.01 7.90
CA GLU A 102 3.76 14.70 8.33
C GLU A 102 3.85 15.16 9.78
N ASP A 103 4.16 14.24 10.70
CA ASP A 103 4.27 14.54 12.12
C ASP A 103 5.55 15.39 12.22
N ASP A 104 5.40 16.69 11.97
CA ASP A 104 6.46 17.69 12.01
C ASP A 104 6.97 17.70 13.46
N GLU A 105 8.25 17.36 13.61
CA GLU A 105 9.00 17.19 14.85
C GLU A 105 8.52 18.08 16.01
N ALA A 106 8.17 17.46 17.14
CA ALA A 106 8.07 18.12 18.45
C ALA A 106 9.33 17.88 19.29
#